data_AF-A0A3M2F4K8-F1
#
_entry.id   AF-A0A3M2F4K8-F1
#
_cell.length_a   1.000
_cell.length_b   1.000
_cell.length_c   1.000
_cell.angle_alpha   90.00
_cell.angle_beta   90.00
_cell.angle_gamma   90.00
#
_symmetry.space_group_name_H-M   'P 1'
#
loop_
_entity.id
_entity.type
_entity.pdbx_description
1 polymer ?
#
loop_
_entity_poly.entity_id
_entity_poly.type
_entity_poly.pdbx_seq_one_letter_code
_entity_poly.pdbx_strand_id
1 'polypeptide(L)'
;MATYAHPEVLVSTDWVAEHLNDTDTIRIVESDEDVLLYETGHIPNAVKIDWVNDLQDQIVRDYIGKQRFAQLCEELGISNDTTVVFYGDKSNWWACYAFWVFRLFGHEKCLLMDGGRKKWVDEGRPLTRERPT
;
A
#
# COMPACT_ATOMS: atom_id res chain seq x y z
N MET A 1 -7.50 -8.16 -24.13
CA MET A 1 -6.86 -7.77 -22.85
C MET A 1 -5.54 -7.13 -23.20
N ALA A 2 -5.22 -5.96 -22.64
CA ALA A 2 -3.92 -5.36 -22.85
C ALA A 2 -2.85 -6.30 -22.29
N THR A 3 -1.84 -6.65 -23.09
CA THR A 3 -0.72 -7.46 -22.63
C THR A 3 0.27 -6.50 -21.98
N TYR A 4 0.25 -6.41 -20.65
CA TYR A 4 1.26 -5.65 -19.90
C TYR A 4 2.63 -6.34 -20.03
N ALA A 5 3.71 -5.55 -20.04
CA ALA A 5 5.07 -6.10 -20.05
C ALA A 5 5.42 -6.81 -18.73
N HIS A 6 4.87 -6.30 -17.63
CA HIS A 6 5.02 -6.84 -16.28
C HIS A 6 3.63 -7.01 -15.65
N PRO A 7 2.84 -8.03 -16.06
CA PRO A 7 1.53 -8.27 -15.47
C PRO A 7 1.62 -8.70 -14.00
N GLU A 8 2.76 -9.25 -13.57
CA GLU A 8 2.99 -9.76 -12.21
C GLU A 8 2.98 -8.68 -11.13
N VAL A 9 3.12 -7.40 -11.46
CA VAL A 9 3.09 -6.29 -10.48
C VAL A 9 1.68 -5.70 -10.27
N LEU A 10 0.67 -6.22 -10.98
CA LEU A 10 -0.72 -5.78 -10.87
C LEU A 10 -1.60 -6.92 -10.37
N VAL A 11 -2.44 -6.63 -9.39
CA VAL A 11 -3.45 -7.57 -8.86
C VAL A 11 -4.84 -6.98 -8.95
N SER A 12 -5.86 -7.82 -9.13
CA SER A 12 -7.26 -7.38 -9.15
C SER A 12 -7.81 -7.17 -7.74
N THR A 13 -8.93 -6.46 -7.63
CA THR A 13 -9.71 -6.35 -6.40
C THR A 13 -10.23 -7.71 -5.92
N ASP A 14 -10.53 -8.64 -6.84
CA ASP A 14 -10.86 -10.03 -6.49
C ASP A 14 -9.69 -10.75 -5.81
N TRP A 15 -8.49 -10.65 -6.40
CA TRP A 15 -7.29 -11.26 -5.82
C TRP A 15 -7.03 -10.72 -4.41
N VAL A 16 -7.14 -9.40 -4.21
CA VAL A 16 -6.97 -8.80 -2.87
C VAL A 16 -8.04 -9.32 -1.90
N ALA A 17 -9.29 -9.47 -2.33
CA ALA A 17 -10.35 -10.02 -1.49
C ALA A 17 -10.12 -11.48 -1.08
N GLU A 18 -9.54 -12.29 -1.97
CA GLU A 18 -9.19 -13.69 -1.70
C GLU A 18 -8.03 -13.83 -0.69
N HIS A 19 -7.13 -12.84 -0.62
CA HIS A 19 -5.90 -12.88 0.20
C HIS A 19 -5.96 -11.97 1.44
N LEU A 20 -7.14 -11.45 1.84
CA LEU A 20 -7.29 -10.54 2.99
C LEU A 20 -6.73 -11.09 4.30
N ASN A 21 -6.72 -12.41 4.46
CA ASN A 21 -6.32 -13.09 5.69
C ASN A 21 -4.90 -13.67 5.63
N ASP A 22 -4.18 -13.52 4.51
CA ASP A 22 -2.83 -14.04 4.33
C ASP A 22 -1.76 -13.11 4.93
N THR A 23 -2.05 -12.55 6.10
CA THR A 23 -1.30 -11.48 6.77
C THR A 23 0.12 -11.84 7.18
N ASP A 24 0.45 -13.14 7.17
CA ASP A 24 1.80 -13.64 7.45
C ASP A 24 2.76 -13.46 6.26
N THR A 25 2.21 -13.31 5.05
CA THR A 25 3.00 -13.24 3.81
C THR A 25 2.67 -12.01 2.95
N ILE A 26 1.49 -11.43 3.14
CA ILE A 26 0.99 -10.26 2.40
C ILE A 26 0.68 -9.12 3.36
N ARG A 27 1.08 -7.90 2.99
CA ARG A 27 0.65 -6.67 3.66
C ARG A 27 -0.03 -5.75 2.66
N ILE A 28 -1.28 -5.39 2.95
CA ILE A 28 -2.05 -4.43 2.15
C ILE A 28 -1.77 -3.03 2.72
N VAL A 29 -1.43 -2.08 1.86
CA VAL A 29 -1.04 -0.72 2.23
C VAL A 29 -1.91 0.30 1.49
N GLU A 30 -2.58 1.15 2.26
CA GLU A 30 -3.28 2.32 1.74
C GLU A 30 -2.37 3.56 1.79
N SER A 31 -2.26 4.27 0.67
CA SER A 31 -1.51 5.52 0.54
C SER A 31 -2.30 6.49 -0.34
N ASP A 32 -2.78 7.58 0.27
CA ASP A 32 -3.71 8.54 -0.32
C ASP A 32 -3.14 9.96 -0.33
N GLU A 33 -3.68 10.82 -1.20
CA GLU A 33 -3.41 12.26 -1.10
C GLU A 33 -4.07 12.86 0.14
N ASP A 34 -5.33 12.47 0.38
CA ASP A 34 -6.05 12.83 1.60
C ASP A 34 -5.65 11.88 2.72
N VAL A 35 -4.70 12.33 3.54
CA VAL A 35 -4.18 11.53 4.66
C VAL A 35 -5.25 11.17 5.69
N LEU A 36 -6.43 11.77 5.71
CA LEU A 36 -7.50 11.42 6.66
C LEU A 36 -8.46 10.35 6.11
N LEU A 37 -8.32 9.96 4.85
CA LEU A 37 -9.25 9.08 4.16
C LEU A 37 -9.26 7.66 4.74
N TYR A 38 -8.09 7.11 5.06
CA TYR A 38 -7.93 5.80 5.69
C TYR A 38 -8.78 5.65 6.97
N GLU A 39 -8.80 6.66 7.83
CA GLU A 39 -9.56 6.65 9.09
C GLU A 39 -11.08 6.61 8.88
N THR A 40 -11.57 7.03 7.70
CA THR A 40 -13.00 6.98 7.38
C THR A 40 -13.49 5.55 7.10
N GLY A 41 -12.56 4.68 6.70
CA GLY A 41 -12.74 3.26 6.44
C GLY A 41 -11.73 2.78 5.39
N HIS A 42 -11.18 1.58 5.54
CA HIS A 42 -10.13 1.01 4.70
C HIS A 42 -10.35 -0.49 4.49
N ILE A 43 -9.59 -1.11 3.57
CA ILE A 43 -9.65 -2.55 3.33
C ILE A 43 -9.27 -3.28 4.64
N PRO A 44 -10.01 -4.32 5.07
CA PRO A 44 -9.66 -5.10 6.25
C PRO A 44 -8.19 -5.54 6.25
N ASN A 45 -7.53 -5.43 7.42
CA ASN A 45 -6.10 -5.71 7.61
C ASN A 45 -5.12 -4.79 6.86
N ALA A 46 -5.60 -3.74 6.18
CA ALA A 46 -4.73 -2.76 5.55
C ALA A 46 -4.09 -1.82 6.56
N VAL A 47 -2.82 -1.52 6.37
CA VAL A 47 -2.10 -0.47 7.10
C VAL A 47 -2.03 0.80 6.27
N LYS A 48 -1.78 1.93 6.93
CA LYS A 48 -1.66 3.24 6.29
C LYS A 48 -0.18 3.60 6.13
N ILE A 49 0.16 4.22 5.01
CA ILE A 49 1.39 5.01 4.86
C ILE A 49 1.01 6.44 4.50
N ASP A 50 1.44 7.39 5.33
CA ASP A 50 1.34 8.82 5.07
C ASP A 50 2.59 9.28 4.32
N TRP A 51 2.42 9.70 3.07
CA TRP A 51 3.54 10.10 2.22
C TRP A 51 4.34 11.30 2.76
N VAL A 52 3.71 12.17 3.56
CA VAL A 52 4.36 13.35 4.16
C VAL A 52 5.16 12.93 5.39
N ASN A 53 4.53 12.18 6.30
CA ASN A 53 5.11 11.91 7.62
C ASN A 53 6.02 10.68 7.62
N ASP A 54 5.71 9.66 6.81
CA ASP A 54 6.38 8.38 6.86
C ASP A 54 7.49 8.25 5.81
N LEU A 55 7.37 8.90 4.65
CA LEU A 55 8.29 8.70 3.52
C LEU A 55 9.25 9.87 3.27
N GLN A 56 9.02 11.03 3.89
CA GLN A 56 9.85 12.24 3.68
C GLN A 56 10.63 12.65 4.94
N ASP A 57 11.82 13.18 4.72
CA ASP A 57 12.55 13.88 5.77
C ASP A 57 11.80 15.17 6.16
N GLN A 58 11.71 15.43 7.46
CA GLN A 58 10.88 16.52 8.00
C GLN A 58 11.61 17.88 8.01
N ILE A 59 12.88 17.92 7.62
CA ILE A 59 13.73 19.12 7.61
C ILE A 59 14.23 19.42 6.20
N VAL A 60 14.71 18.40 5.49
CA VAL A 60 15.24 18.53 4.13
C VAL A 60 14.28 17.97 3.11
N ARG A 61 14.29 18.52 1.89
CA ARG A 61 13.48 18.00 0.78
C ARG A 61 14.13 16.74 0.20
N ASP A 62 14.05 15.65 0.94
CA ASP A 62 14.53 14.32 0.55
C ASP A 62 13.64 13.23 1.18
N TYR A 63 13.84 11.99 0.74
CA TYR A 63 13.23 10.81 1.38
C TYR A 63 13.88 10.51 2.72
N ILE A 64 13.18 9.74 3.56
CA ILE A 64 13.77 9.21 4.80
C ILE A 64 15.01 8.32 4.54
N GLY A 65 15.88 8.19 5.54
CA GLY A 65 17.04 7.30 5.46
C GLY A 65 16.67 5.80 5.57
N LYS A 66 17.58 4.93 5.14
CA LYS A 66 17.40 3.45 5.17
C LYS A 66 17.02 2.91 6.56
N GLN A 67 17.60 3.46 7.62
CA GLN A 67 17.31 3.04 9.00
C GLN A 67 15.87 3.36 9.39
N ARG A 68 15.37 4.55 9.04
CA ARG A 68 13.97 4.91 9.31
C ARG A 68 13.02 4.10 8.44
N PHE A 69 13.40 3.80 7.20
CA PHE A 69 12.58 2.96 6.33
C PHE A 69 12.45 1.53 6.88
N ALA A 70 13.54 0.96 7.38
CA ALA A 70 13.51 -0.35 8.03
C ALA A 70 12.61 -0.35 9.28
N GLN A 71 12.68 0.70 10.11
CA GLN A 71 11.81 0.86 11.28
C GLN A 71 10.33 0.99 10.88
N LEU A 72 10.02 1.80 9.85
CA LEU A 72 8.67 1.93 9.32
C LEU A 72 8.14 0.56 8.85
N CYS A 73 8.93 -0.21 8.10
CA CYS A 73 8.52 -1.54 7.67
C CYS A 73 8.26 -2.48 8.86
N GLU A 74 9.10 -2.44 9.90
CA GLU A 74 8.90 -3.22 11.13
C GLU A 74 7.61 -2.82 11.87
N GLU A 75 7.37 -1.51 12.02
CA GLU A 75 6.14 -0.94 12.62
C GLU A 75 4.87 -1.38 11.85
N LEU A 76 4.98 -1.60 10.54
CA LEU A 76 3.88 -2.02 9.66
C LEU A 76 3.81 -3.54 9.44
N GLY A 77 4.65 -4.33 10.13
CA GLY A 77 4.69 -5.79 9.98
C GLY A 77 5.08 -6.24 8.56
N ILE A 78 6.03 -5.53 7.95
CA ILE A 78 6.61 -5.80 6.62
C ILE A 78 8.05 -6.28 6.80
N SER A 79 8.26 -7.57 6.54
CA SER A 79 9.61 -8.15 6.41
C SER A 79 10.09 -8.07 4.96
N ASN A 80 11.39 -8.31 4.72
CA ASN A 80 11.97 -8.33 3.36
C ASN A 80 11.27 -9.30 2.40
N ASP A 81 10.66 -10.37 2.93
CA ASP A 81 9.97 -11.40 2.14
C ASP A 81 8.48 -11.16 1.96
N THR A 82 7.93 -10.13 2.62
CA THR A 82 6.52 -9.77 2.57
C THR A 82 6.14 -9.25 1.18
N THR A 83 5.03 -9.73 0.63
CA THR A 83 4.43 -9.15 -0.56
C THR A 83 3.60 -7.94 -0.16
N VAL A 84 3.97 -6.75 -0.64
CA VAL A 84 3.29 -5.50 -0.30
C VAL A 84 2.36 -5.10 -1.44
N VAL A 85 1.08 -4.96 -1.15
CA VAL A 85 0.04 -4.60 -2.12
C VAL A 85 -0.43 -3.18 -1.84
N PHE A 86 -0.11 -2.26 -2.74
CA PHE A 86 -0.47 -0.84 -2.61
C PHE A 86 -1.82 -0.54 -3.27
N TYR A 87 -2.62 0.28 -2.61
CA TYR A 87 -3.81 0.90 -3.19
C TYR A 87 -4.04 2.30 -2.60
N GLY A 88 -4.83 3.12 -3.28
CA GLY A 88 -5.21 4.43 -2.76
C GLY A 88 -6.22 5.16 -3.63
N ASP A 89 -6.46 6.42 -3.27
CA ASP A 89 -7.35 7.33 -3.97
C ASP A 89 -6.76 7.84 -5.31
N LYS A 90 -7.58 8.63 -6.02
CA LYS A 90 -7.19 9.35 -7.24
C LYS A 90 -6.44 8.49 -8.27
N SER A 91 -7.00 7.31 -8.57
CA SER A 91 -6.42 6.34 -9.50
C SER A 91 -5.02 5.86 -9.08
N ASN A 92 -4.86 5.54 -7.79
CA ASN A 92 -3.62 5.04 -7.18
C ASN A 92 -2.46 6.03 -7.21
N TRP A 93 -2.70 7.35 -7.23
CA TRP A 93 -1.59 8.31 -7.40
C TRP A 93 -0.53 8.16 -6.30
N TRP A 94 -0.94 8.22 -5.03
CA TRP A 94 -0.02 8.08 -3.89
C TRP A 94 0.34 6.65 -3.55
N ALA A 95 -0.47 5.67 -3.99
CA ALA A 95 -0.12 4.26 -3.96
C ALA A 95 1.06 3.95 -4.90
N CYS A 96 1.06 4.49 -6.12
CA CYS A 96 2.17 4.38 -7.06
C CYS A 96 3.43 5.09 -6.55
N TYR A 97 3.29 6.22 -5.86
CA TYR A 97 4.41 6.90 -5.21
C TYR A 97 5.02 6.03 -4.11
N ALA A 98 4.21 5.49 -3.19
CA ALA A 98 4.68 4.59 -2.15
C ALA A 98 5.34 3.32 -2.74
N PHE A 99 4.73 2.71 -3.76
CA PHE A 99 5.33 1.62 -4.54
C PHE A 99 6.73 2.00 -5.05
N TRP A 100 6.89 3.18 -5.64
CA TRP A 100 8.19 3.64 -6.15
C TRP A 100 9.22 3.82 -5.03
N VAL A 101 8.82 4.38 -3.88
CA VAL A 101 9.70 4.54 -2.72
C VAL A 101 10.15 3.18 -2.17
N PHE A 102 9.26 2.19 -2.08
CA PHE A 102 9.63 0.84 -1.66
C PHE A 102 10.64 0.20 -2.62
N ARG A 103 10.44 0.37 -3.93
CA ARG A 103 11.40 -0.08 -4.95
C ARG A 103 12.74 0.66 -4.86
N LEU A 104 12.74 1.95 -4.52
CA LEU A 104 13.97 2.73 -4.28
C LEU A 104 14.81 2.12 -3.14
N PHE A 105 14.17 1.64 -2.08
CA PHE A 105 14.84 0.97 -0.96
C PHE A 105 15.12 -0.52 -1.21
N GLY A 106 14.73 -1.05 -2.37
CA GLY A 106 15.05 -2.42 -2.80
C GLY A 106 14.03 -3.48 -2.41
N HIS A 107 12.82 -3.11 -1.97
CA HIS A 107 11.77 -4.09 -1.69
C HIS A 107 11.20 -4.64 -3.00
N GLU A 108 11.50 -5.90 -3.34
CA GLU A 108 11.20 -6.43 -4.67
C GLU A 108 9.73 -6.83 -4.84
N LYS A 109 9.11 -7.41 -3.80
CA LYS A 109 7.75 -7.97 -3.82
C LYS A 109 6.68 -6.87 -3.64
N CYS A 110 6.69 -5.88 -4.52
CA CYS A 110 5.69 -4.80 -4.54
C CYS A 110 4.66 -5.06 -5.64
N LEU A 111 3.38 -4.95 -5.29
CA LEU A 111 2.23 -5.10 -6.18
C LEU A 111 1.32 -3.88 -6.07
N LEU A 112 0.54 -3.57 -7.11
CA LEU A 112 -0.46 -2.51 -7.10
C LEU A 112 -1.85 -3.11 -7.38
N MET A 113 -2.86 -2.73 -6.59
CA MET A 113 -4.23 -3.15 -6.81
C MET A 113 -4.87 -2.33 -7.93
N ASP A 114 -5.17 -2.97 -9.06
CA ASP A 114 -5.74 -2.34 -10.24
C ASP A 114 -7.14 -1.76 -9.95
N GLY A 115 -7.28 -0.45 -10.20
CA GLY A 115 -8.46 0.36 -9.90
C GLY A 115 -8.47 1.02 -8.51
N GLY A 116 -7.57 0.64 -7.61
CA GLY A 116 -7.35 1.30 -6.32
C GLY A 116 -8.57 1.31 -5.40
N ARG A 117 -8.58 2.25 -4.45
CA ARG A 117 -9.66 2.41 -3.46
C ARG A 117 -11.02 2.63 -4.14
N LYS A 118 -11.05 3.42 -5.21
CA LYS A 118 -12.30 3.74 -5.92
C LYS A 118 -13.00 2.48 -6.43
N LYS A 119 -12.29 1.60 -7.14
CA LYS A 119 -12.89 0.39 -7.69
C LYS A 119 -13.35 -0.57 -6.59
N TRP A 120 -12.58 -0.70 -5.51
CA TRP A 120 -12.99 -1.50 -4.34
C TRP A 120 -14.32 -1.02 -3.75
N VAL A 121 -14.48 0.29 -3.58
CA VAL A 121 -15.71 0.91 -3.08
C VAL A 121 -16.87 0.76 -4.07
N ASP A 122 -16.62 1.03 -5.35
CA ASP A 122 -17.64 0.94 -6.41
C ASP A 122 -18.18 -0.51 -6.57
N GLU A 123 -17.34 -1.51 -6.26
CA GLU A 123 -17.72 -2.93 -6.23
C GLU A 123 -18.45 -3.35 -4.95
N GLY A 124 -18.66 -2.44 -3.99
CA GLY A 124 -19.38 -2.70 -2.75
C GLY A 124 -18.64 -3.64 -1.79
N ARG A 125 -17.31 -3.70 -1.89
CA ARG A 125 -16.49 -4.58 -1.05
C ARG A 125 -16.35 -4.06 0.39
N PRO A 126 -16.03 -4.94 1.36
CA PRO A 126 -15.96 -4.56 2.76
C PRO A 126 -14.93 -3.46 3.04
N LEU A 127 -15.29 -2.54 3.93
CA LEU A 127 -14.37 -1.60 4.56
C LEU A 127 -14.54 -1.71 6.08
N THR A 128 -13.45 -1.47 6.81
CA THR A 128 -13.43 -1.41 8.27
C THR A 128 -12.78 -0.12 8.74
N ARG A 129 -13.00 0.24 10.00
CA ARG A 129 -12.24 1.30 10.69
C ARG A 129 -11.29 0.73 11.75
N GLU A 130 -11.30 -0.58 11.93
CA GLU A 130 -10.45 -1.29 12.88
C GLU A 130 -9.04 -1.35 12.31
N ARG A 131 -8.07 -0.81 13.07
CA ARG A 131 -6.67 -0.91 12.69
C ARG A 131 -6.18 -2.34 12.94
N PRO A 132 -5.34 -2.90 12.04
CA PRO A 132 -4.71 -4.19 12.29
C PRO A 132 -3.89 -4.16 13.58
N THR A 133 -3.93 -5.24 14.34
CA THR A 133 -3.10 -5.45 15.55
C THR A 133 -1.72 -5.98 15.21
#